data_AF-A0A9E2ZI47-F1
#
_entry.id   AF-A0A9E2ZI47-F1
#
_cell.length_a   1.000
_cell.length_b   1.000
_cell.length_c   1.000
_cell.angle_alpha   90.00
_cell.angle_beta   90.00
_cell.angle_gamma   90.00
#
_symmetry.space_group_name_H-M   'P 1'
#
loop_
_entity.id
_entity.type
_entity.pdbx_description
1 polymer ?
#
loop_
_entity_poly.entity_id
_entity_poly.type
_entity_poly.pdbx_seq_one_letter_code
_entity_poly.pdbx_strand_id
1 'polypeptide(L)'
;MSAPTLPAWAKWNPSRPYSVGIEEEVMLLDPRDWSLAQRMDSILPALPAALVQRVTAETHEAALELHTAGHDCAEGAAQELARARTELESELTDR
;
A
#
# COMPACT_ATOMS: atom_id res chain seq x y z
N MET A 1 -20.11 21.48 -39.48
CA MET A 1 -19.92 20.01 -39.47
C MET A 1 -20.40 19.51 -38.12
N SER A 2 -21.26 18.48 -38.09
CA SER A 2 -21.80 17.95 -36.82
C SER A 2 -20.85 16.92 -36.21
N ALA A 3 -20.75 16.88 -34.88
CA ALA A 3 -19.94 15.89 -34.19
C ALA A 3 -20.54 14.47 -34.38
N PRO A 4 -19.71 13.42 -34.48
CA PRO A 4 -20.20 12.06 -34.65
C PRO A 4 -20.96 11.58 -33.42
N THR A 5 -22.09 10.89 -33.65
CA THR A 5 -22.90 10.28 -32.59
C THR A 5 -22.21 9.02 -32.07
N LEU A 6 -21.87 8.97 -30.78
CA LEU A 6 -21.25 7.79 -30.16
C LEU A 6 -22.28 6.65 -29.97
N PRO A 7 -21.90 5.39 -30.23
CA PRO A 7 -22.74 4.23 -29.95
C PRO A 7 -22.98 4.07 -28.45
N ALA A 8 -24.08 3.39 -28.06
CA ALA A 8 -24.50 3.31 -26.65
C ALA A 8 -23.42 2.74 -25.71
N TRP A 9 -22.65 1.76 -26.16
CA TRP A 9 -21.56 1.15 -25.38
C TRP A 9 -20.37 2.09 -25.14
N ALA A 10 -20.22 3.15 -25.95
CA ALA A 10 -19.14 4.14 -25.84
C ALA A 10 -19.57 5.38 -25.02
N LYS A 11 -20.79 5.40 -24.48
CA LYS A 11 -21.26 6.45 -23.59
C LYS A 11 -20.84 6.11 -22.17
N TRP A 12 -19.77 6.75 -21.71
CA TRP A 12 -19.36 6.68 -20.32
C TRP A 12 -20.47 7.26 -19.44
N ASN A 13 -20.86 6.52 -18.41
CA ASN A 13 -21.75 7.06 -17.39
C ASN A 13 -20.97 8.03 -16.49
N PRO A 14 -21.59 9.12 -16.02
CA PRO A 14 -20.96 9.96 -15.01
C PRO A 14 -20.61 9.11 -13.78
N SER A 15 -19.38 9.23 -13.30
CA SER A 15 -18.92 8.54 -12.10
C SER A 15 -19.64 9.10 -10.86
N ARG A 16 -20.02 8.21 -9.94
CA ARG A 16 -20.37 8.61 -8.58
C ARG A 16 -19.07 8.88 -7.80
N PRO A 17 -19.09 9.69 -6.71
CA PRO A 17 -17.95 9.78 -5.80
C PRO A 17 -17.50 8.37 -5.38
N TYR A 18 -16.20 8.12 -5.44
CA TYR A 18 -15.58 6.86 -5.07
C TYR A 18 -14.42 7.14 -4.11
N SER A 19 -14.13 6.19 -3.23
CA SER A 19 -12.94 6.23 -2.38
C SER A 19 -11.74 5.61 -3.11
N VAL A 20 -10.54 6.01 -2.73
CA VAL A 20 -9.28 5.43 -3.17
C VAL A 20 -8.48 4.91 -1.98
N GLY A 21 -8.00 3.67 -2.07
CA GLY A 21 -7.01 3.09 -1.16
C GLY A 21 -5.77 2.71 -1.96
N ILE A 22 -4.62 2.60 -1.28
CA ILE A 22 -3.35 2.18 -1.87
C ILE A 22 -2.85 0.95 -1.12
N GLU A 23 -2.38 -0.03 -1.88
CA GLU A 23 -1.60 -1.16 -1.41
C GLU A 23 -0.18 -1.03 -1.99
N GLU A 24 0.84 -1.29 -1.18
CA GLU A 24 2.23 -1.30 -1.59
C GLU A 24 2.96 -2.48 -0.97
N GLU A 25 3.56 -3.32 -1.82
CA GLU A 25 4.45 -4.39 -1.40
C GLU A 25 5.89 -3.90 -1.34
N VAL A 26 6.54 -4.10 -0.18
CA VAL A 26 7.94 -3.78 0.06
C VAL A 26 8.74 -5.03 0.37
N MET A 27 10.00 -5.07 -0.08
CA MET A 27 10.90 -6.20 0.18
C MET A 27 11.77 -5.92 1.41
N LEU A 28 11.80 -6.88 2.32
CA LEU A 28 12.72 -6.94 3.45
C LEU A 28 14.11 -7.37 2.94
N LEU A 29 15.12 -6.60 3.30
CA LEU A 29 16.52 -6.87 2.91
C LEU A 29 17.40 -7.02 4.15
N ASP A 30 18.37 -7.93 4.11
CA ASP A 30 19.43 -7.99 5.11
C ASP A 30 20.43 -6.85 4.84
N PRO A 31 20.68 -5.94 5.78
CA PRO A 31 21.53 -4.78 5.55
C PRO A 31 23.01 -5.13 5.33
N ARG A 32 23.44 -6.37 5.65
CA ARG A 32 24.84 -6.80 5.53
C ARG A 32 25.22 -7.15 4.10
N ASP A 33 24.28 -7.72 3.34
CA ASP A 33 24.54 -8.24 2.00
C ASP A 33 23.46 -7.91 0.96
N TRP A 34 22.38 -7.24 1.37
CA TRP A 34 21.22 -6.86 0.55
C TRP A 34 20.46 -8.04 -0.04
N SER A 35 20.60 -9.23 0.54
CA SER A 35 19.77 -10.38 0.21
C SER A 35 18.35 -10.21 0.76
N LEU A 36 17.39 -10.94 0.18
CA LEU A 36 16.02 -10.99 0.69
C LEU A 36 15.99 -11.62 2.09
N ALA A 37 15.51 -10.87 3.08
CA ALA A 37 15.38 -11.34 4.45
C ALA A 37 14.04 -12.08 4.64
N GLN A 38 14.09 -13.41 4.64
CA GLN A 38 12.92 -14.28 4.89
C GLN A 38 12.57 -14.27 6.39
N ARG A 39 11.96 -13.18 6.85
CA ARG A 39 11.83 -12.86 8.29
C ARG A 39 10.47 -12.28 8.67
N MET A 40 9.53 -12.19 7.74
CA MET A 40 8.19 -11.66 7.95
C MET A 40 7.50 -12.26 9.20
N ASP A 41 7.56 -13.57 9.39
CA ASP A 41 6.96 -14.26 10.55
C ASP A 41 7.52 -13.81 11.90
N SER A 42 8.74 -13.29 11.93
CA SER A 42 9.34 -12.72 13.14
C SER A 42 9.07 -11.23 13.31
N ILE A 43 8.79 -10.52 12.22
CA ILE A 43 8.56 -9.07 12.21
C ILE A 43 7.10 -8.76 12.53
N LEU A 44 6.15 -9.40 11.85
CA LEU A 44 4.72 -9.09 11.99
C LEU A 44 4.20 -9.20 13.43
N PRO A 45 4.51 -10.26 14.21
CA PRO A 45 4.05 -10.35 15.59
C PRO A 45 4.67 -9.31 16.53
N ALA A 46 5.77 -8.69 16.11
CA ALA A 46 6.52 -7.73 16.90
C ALA A 46 6.23 -6.28 16.49
N LEU A 47 5.37 -6.05 15.49
CA LEU A 47 4.98 -4.70 15.08
C LEU A 47 4.13 -4.03 16.18
N PRO A 48 4.29 -2.71 16.38
CA PRO A 48 3.43 -1.96 17.28
C PRO A 48 1.98 -1.97 16.78
N ALA A 49 1.02 -1.86 17.70
CA ALA A 49 -0.41 -1.92 17.38
C ALA A 49 -0.87 -0.92 16.31
N ALA A 50 -0.17 0.22 16.18
CA ALA A 50 -0.43 1.22 15.15
C ALA A 50 -0.15 0.71 13.72
N LEU A 51 0.82 -0.20 13.56
CA LEU A 51 1.22 -0.78 12.27
C LEU A 51 0.49 -2.10 11.97
N VAL A 52 0.15 -2.89 12.98
CA VAL A 52 -0.51 -4.21 12.79
C VAL A 52 -1.80 -4.12 11.95
N GLN A 53 -2.50 -2.99 11.98
CA GLN A 53 -3.72 -2.80 11.18
C GLN A 53 -3.47 -2.43 9.72
N ARG A 54 -2.23 -2.09 9.35
CA ARG A 54 -1.85 -1.56 8.02
C ARG A 54 -0.77 -2.37 7.34
N VAL A 55 -0.20 -3.36 8.03
CA VAL A 55 0.86 -4.21 7.51
C VAL A 55 0.40 -5.66 7.52
N THR A 56 0.47 -6.30 6.37
CA THR A 56 0.04 -7.66 6.13
C THR A 56 1.20 -8.51 5.60
N ALA A 57 1.11 -9.81 5.84
CA ALA A 57 1.96 -10.78 5.19
C ALA A 57 1.58 -10.91 3.71
N GLU A 58 2.56 -11.07 2.83
CA GLU A 58 2.33 -11.54 1.46
C GLU A 58 2.89 -12.96 1.27
N THR A 59 2.60 -13.56 0.12
CA THR A 59 2.97 -14.88 -0.38
C THR A 59 4.45 -15.20 -0.20
N HIS A 60 5.33 -14.20 -0.21
CA HIS A 60 6.77 -14.36 -0.01
C HIS A 60 7.20 -13.89 1.40
N GLU A 61 7.97 -14.71 2.13
CA GLU A 61 8.42 -14.40 3.52
C GLU A 61 9.34 -13.18 3.65
N ALA A 62 9.79 -12.62 2.53
CA ALA A 62 10.56 -11.38 2.47
C ALA A 62 9.72 -10.18 1.99
N ALA A 63 8.42 -10.32 1.78
CA ALA A 63 7.54 -9.25 1.35
C ALA A 63 6.61 -8.83 2.49
N LEU A 64 6.44 -7.52 2.69
CA LEU A 64 5.39 -6.96 3.52
C LEU A 64 4.48 -6.12 2.63
N GLU A 65 3.17 -6.19 2.86
CA GLU A 65 2.21 -5.30 2.22
C GLU A 65 1.84 -4.19 3.20
N LEU A 66 1.94 -2.94 2.75
CA LEU A 66 1.38 -1.76 3.39
C LEU A 66 0.05 -1.43 2.72
N HIS A 67 -0.98 -1.12 3.49
CA HIS A 67 -2.25 -0.67 2.94
C HIS A 67 -2.82 0.54 3.66
N THR A 68 -3.59 1.35 2.94
CA THR A 68 -4.30 2.53 3.47
C THR A 68 -5.79 2.25 3.65
N ALA A 69 -6.47 3.07 4.44
CA ALA A 69 -7.92 3.14 4.38
C ALA A 69 -8.39 3.71 3.02
N GLY A 70 -9.70 3.70 2.79
CA GLY A 70 -10.30 4.45 1.68
C GLY A 70 -10.34 5.95 1.98
N HIS A 71 -9.87 6.77 1.05
CA HIS A 71 -9.86 8.24 1.11
C HIS A 71 -10.71 8.85 0.00
N ASP A 72 -11.18 10.08 0.20
CA ASP A 72 -11.93 10.84 -0.82
C ASP A 72 -11.04 11.31 -1.99
N CYS A 73 -9.72 11.34 -1.78
CA CYS A 73 -8.75 11.73 -2.81
C CYS A 73 -7.42 10.99 -2.65
N ALA A 74 -6.67 10.93 -3.75
CA ALA A 74 -5.37 10.25 -3.79
C ALA A 74 -4.33 10.91 -2.86
N GLU A 75 -4.45 12.21 -2.60
CA GLU A 75 -3.55 12.91 -1.68
C GLU A 75 -3.67 12.38 -0.25
N GLY A 76 -4.89 12.13 0.24
CA GLY A 76 -5.13 11.56 1.57
C GLY A 76 -4.50 10.18 1.72
N ALA A 77 -4.74 9.31 0.73
CA ALA A 77 -4.14 7.97 0.70
C ALA A 77 -2.61 8.03 0.65
N ALA A 78 -2.03 8.91 -0.18
CA ALA A 78 -0.58 9.08 -0.27
C ALA A 78 0.05 9.57 1.05
N GLN A 79 -0.63 10.48 1.76
CA GLN A 79 -0.17 10.96 3.07
C GLN A 79 -0.24 9.87 4.15
N GLU A 80 -1.25 9.00 4.13
CA GLU A 80 -1.31 7.84 5.04
C GLU A 80 -0.19 6.85 4.74
N LEU A 81 0.01 6.49 3.46
CA LEU A 81 1.07 5.57 3.06
C LEU A 81 2.46 6.09 3.44
N ALA A 82 2.73 7.39 3.24
CA ALA A 82 4.00 7.98 3.63
C ALA A 82 4.28 7.85 5.13
N ARG A 83 3.26 8.03 5.98
CA ARG A 83 3.40 7.82 7.43
C ARG A 83 3.67 6.36 7.76
N ALA A 84 2.93 5.44 7.14
CA ALA A 84 3.11 4.00 7.35
C ALA A 84 4.54 3.55 6.98
N ARG A 85 5.10 4.08 5.88
CA ARG A 85 6.50 3.83 5.50
C ARG A 85 7.48 4.33 6.55
N THR A 86 7.34 5.56 7.02
CA THR A 86 8.24 6.13 8.04
C THR A 86 8.16 5.36 9.36
N GLU A 87 6.96 4.96 9.77
CA GLU A 87 6.75 4.14 10.97
C GLU A 87 7.39 2.75 10.83
N LEU A 88 7.21 2.09 9.68
CA LEU A 88 7.84 0.79 9.39
C LEU A 88 9.37 0.91 9.33
N GLU A 89 9.90 1.93 8.67
CA GLU A 89 11.35 2.17 8.58
C GLU A 89 11.98 2.38 9.96
N SER A 90 11.33 3.18 10.82
CA SER A 90 11.79 3.39 12.20
C SER A 90 11.83 2.07 12.97
N GLU A 91 10.78 1.27 12.86
CA GLU A 91 10.67 -0.02 13.56
C GLU A 91 11.73 -1.03 13.10
N LEU A 92 12.09 -1.03 11.81
CA LEU A 92 13.11 -1.91 11.26
C LEU A 92 14.54 -1.43 11.58
N THR A 93 14.75 -0.11 11.73
CA THR A 93 16.07 0.47 12.02
C THR A 93 16.48 0.29 13.49
N ASP A 94 15.50 0.26 14.40
CA ASP A 94 15.74 0.07 15.84
C ASP A 94 16.07 -1.40 16.22
N ARG A 95 16.28 -2.28 15.24
CA ARG A 95 16.48 -3.74 15.39
C ARG A 95 17.82 -4.21 14.84
#